data_AF-A0A2E8CQI5-F1
#
_entry.id   AF-A0A2E8CQI5-F1
#
_cell.length_a   1.000
_cell.length_b   1.000
_cell.length_c   1.000
_cell.angle_alpha   90.00
_cell.angle_beta   90.00
_cell.angle_gamma   90.00
#
_symmetry.space_group_name_H-M   'P 1'
#
loop_
_entity.id
_entity.type
_entity.pdbx_description
1 polymer ?
#
loop_
_entity_poly.entity_id
_entity_poly.type
_entity_poly.pdbx_seq_one_letter_code
_entity_poly.pdbx_strand_id
1 'polypeptide(L)'
;MWCLFTIVFTNNTSSRLLAFVCFACSCLLVERGTGIVHAQSYTSARLADGFDYPVGKPDADGYYVYRGFTQNGHLGEDWNGDGGGNSDEGDPIYSIANGIVVFSEDYKAGWGNVVIIRHAYRGKSGQIEFVDSLYGHLKVRSVQLGQQVYRGQVVGTMGRGPYRMYTAHLHFEIRKDLRVGMHRDFYPKTYTTYHSPRTFIEAHRRLRFENRLMRVPINTFLKSNPNKVFTDVIEVPEMMVGSTVRPEVPEELVEVIEAEADVTAATPEKTKSFFEKLFGN
;
A
#
# COMPACT_ATOMS: atom_id res chain seq x y z
N MET A 1 -32.71 19.17 -27.26
CA MET A 1 -33.27 18.94 -28.61
C MET A 1 -33.99 17.61 -28.55
N TRP A 2 -35.32 17.64 -28.51
CA TRP A 2 -36.19 16.47 -28.34
C TRP A 2 -36.49 15.85 -29.71
N CYS A 3 -36.52 14.52 -29.79
CA CYS A 3 -37.43 13.79 -30.68
C CYS A 3 -37.65 12.37 -30.14
N LEU A 4 -38.85 12.15 -29.60
CA LEU A 4 -39.49 10.84 -29.51
C LEU A 4 -39.83 10.36 -30.93
N PHE A 5 -39.73 9.07 -31.20
CA PHE A 5 -40.66 8.43 -32.14
C PHE A 5 -41.16 7.08 -31.63
N THR A 6 -42.48 7.01 -31.69
CA THR A 6 -43.50 5.99 -31.50
C THR A 6 -43.18 4.61 -32.10
N ILE A 7 -43.45 3.55 -31.34
CA ILE A 7 -43.58 2.18 -31.84
C ILE A 7 -45.03 1.98 -32.29
N VAL A 8 -45.24 1.64 -33.55
CA VAL A 8 -46.53 1.15 -34.08
C VAL A 8 -46.44 -0.36 -34.20
N PHE A 9 -47.32 -1.07 -33.50
CA PHE A 9 -47.59 -2.49 -33.76
C PHE A 9 -48.75 -2.60 -34.75
N THR A 10 -48.55 -3.35 -35.82
CA THR A 10 -49.65 -3.96 -36.59
C THR A 10 -49.37 -5.45 -36.74
N ASN A 11 -50.43 -6.24 -36.49
CA ASN A 11 -50.43 -7.68 -36.60
C ASN A 11 -50.73 -8.12 -38.04
N ASN A 12 -50.09 -9.23 -38.41
CA ASN A 12 -50.62 -10.39 -39.15
C ASN A 12 -50.21 -10.62 -40.62
N THR A 13 -49.91 -11.90 -40.84
CA THR A 13 -49.84 -12.73 -42.07
C THR A 13 -48.76 -12.47 -43.13
N SER A 14 -47.86 -13.45 -43.20
CA SER A 14 -47.38 -14.14 -44.41
C SER A 14 -46.80 -13.32 -45.55
N SER A 15 -45.47 -13.35 -45.70
CA SER A 15 -44.80 -13.65 -46.98
C SER A 15 -43.29 -13.75 -46.81
N ARG A 16 -42.73 -14.80 -47.40
CA ARG A 16 -41.30 -15.12 -47.43
C ARG A 16 -40.55 -14.05 -48.25
N LEU A 17 -39.48 -13.47 -47.69
CA LEU A 17 -38.43 -12.81 -48.46
C LEU A 17 -37.08 -13.44 -48.11
N LEU A 18 -36.37 -13.92 -49.13
CA LEU A 18 -34.97 -14.28 -49.09
C LEU A 18 -34.15 -13.05 -48.67
N ALA A 19 -33.42 -13.14 -47.56
CA ALA A 19 -32.33 -12.23 -47.25
C ALA A 19 -31.01 -12.92 -47.61
N PHE A 20 -30.32 -12.41 -48.62
CA PHE A 20 -28.92 -12.73 -48.90
C PHE A 20 -28.07 -12.23 -47.72
N VAL A 21 -27.51 -13.16 -46.95
CA VAL A 21 -26.48 -12.84 -45.96
C VAL A 21 -25.18 -12.61 -46.73
N CYS A 22 -24.86 -11.35 -47.02
CA CYS A 22 -23.50 -10.96 -47.36
C CYS A 22 -22.62 -11.17 -46.13
N PHE A 23 -21.85 -12.27 -46.13
CA PHE A 23 -20.75 -12.48 -45.20
C PHE A 23 -19.63 -11.52 -45.58
N ALA A 24 -19.72 -10.27 -45.13
CA ALA A 24 -18.56 -9.39 -45.10
C ALA A 24 -17.65 -9.91 -43.99
N CYS A 25 -16.68 -10.74 -44.40
CA CYS A 25 -15.54 -11.13 -43.59
C CYS A 25 -14.72 -9.87 -43.30
N SER A 26 -15.12 -9.11 -42.27
CA SER A 26 -14.25 -8.11 -41.68
C SER A 26 -13.13 -8.86 -40.98
N CYS A 27 -12.05 -9.10 -41.71
CA CYS A 27 -10.74 -9.34 -41.12
C CYS A 27 -10.43 -8.14 -40.22
N LEU A 28 -10.70 -8.27 -38.92
CA LEU A 28 -10.08 -7.42 -37.93
C LEU A 28 -8.56 -7.63 -38.07
N LEU A 29 -7.89 -6.66 -38.68
CA LEU A 29 -6.46 -6.46 -38.49
C LEU A 29 -6.28 -6.20 -36.99
N VAL A 30 -5.97 -7.26 -36.24
CA VAL A 30 -5.38 -7.13 -34.93
C VAL A 30 -3.97 -6.65 -35.19
N GLU A 31 -3.74 -5.35 -35.07
CA GLU A 31 -2.38 -4.83 -34.96
C GLU A 31 -1.71 -5.54 -33.78
N ARG A 32 -0.76 -6.42 -34.08
CA ARG A 32 0.10 -7.07 -33.09
C ARG A 32 1.00 -6.00 -32.49
N GLY A 33 0.51 -5.36 -31.43
CA GLY A 33 1.35 -4.53 -30.59
C GLY A 33 2.31 -5.41 -29.80
N THR A 34 3.60 -5.36 -30.14
CA THR A 34 4.66 -5.75 -29.21
C THR A 34 4.65 -4.75 -28.05
N GLY A 35 3.90 -5.06 -27.00
CA GLY A 35 3.82 -4.24 -25.81
C GLY A 35 4.78 -4.75 -24.74
N ILE A 36 5.75 -3.93 -24.35
CA ILE A 36 6.40 -4.08 -23.03
C ILE A 36 5.32 -3.77 -21.99
N VAL A 37 4.86 -4.79 -21.26
CA VAL A 37 3.91 -4.63 -20.14
C VAL A 37 4.71 -4.32 -18.88
N HIS A 38 4.77 -3.04 -18.49
CA HIS A 38 5.23 -2.65 -17.16
C HIS A 38 4.14 -1.96 -16.35
N ALA A 39 3.94 -2.52 -15.15
CA ALA A 39 3.73 -1.89 -13.85
C ALA A 39 2.69 -2.71 -13.09
N GLN A 40 3.14 -3.65 -12.25
CA GLN A 40 2.22 -4.20 -11.27
C GLN A 40 1.67 -3.04 -10.42
N SER A 41 0.37 -2.75 -10.51
CA SER A 41 -0.32 -1.75 -9.66
C SER A 41 -0.53 -2.26 -8.23
N TYR A 42 0.06 -3.41 -7.90
CA TYR A 42 -0.09 -4.11 -6.64
C TYR A 42 1.22 -4.79 -6.27
N THR A 43 1.44 -4.97 -4.98
CA THR A 43 2.47 -5.84 -4.42
C THR A 43 1.88 -6.66 -3.26
N SER A 44 2.68 -7.51 -2.65
CA SER A 44 2.30 -8.30 -1.48
C SER A 44 2.94 -7.72 -0.22
N ALA A 45 2.16 -7.54 0.84
CA ALA A 45 2.67 -7.16 2.16
C ALA A 45 1.88 -7.85 3.29
N ARG A 46 2.52 -8.00 4.45
CA ARG A 46 1.86 -8.55 5.65
C ARG A 46 0.77 -7.60 6.16
N LEU A 47 -0.31 -8.16 6.68
CA LEU A 47 -1.35 -7.37 7.35
C LEU A 47 -0.81 -6.72 8.63
N ALA A 48 -1.31 -5.52 8.91
CA ALA A 48 -1.19 -4.92 10.22
C ALA A 48 -2.01 -5.71 11.24
N ASP A 49 -1.38 -6.07 12.36
CA ASP A 49 -1.99 -6.65 13.55
C ASP A 49 -2.34 -5.59 14.61
N GLY A 50 -2.14 -4.32 14.27
CA GLY A 50 -2.45 -3.15 15.05
C GLY A 50 -1.52 -2.00 14.70
N PHE A 51 -1.75 -0.86 15.32
CA PHE A 51 -1.04 0.38 15.05
C PHE A 51 -0.43 0.96 16.34
N ASP A 52 0.87 1.23 16.32
CA ASP A 52 1.60 1.91 17.39
C ASP A 52 1.84 3.38 17.07
N TYR A 53 2.28 4.16 18.07
CA TYR A 53 2.74 5.52 17.80
C TYR A 53 4.11 5.52 17.11
N PRO A 54 4.38 6.52 16.25
CA PRO A 54 5.58 6.57 15.43
C PRO A 54 6.84 7.01 16.22
N VAL A 55 6.67 7.44 17.46
CA VAL A 55 7.71 7.87 18.41
C VAL A 55 7.46 7.17 19.74
N GLY A 56 8.48 7.06 20.60
CA GLY A 56 8.34 6.50 21.96
C GLY A 56 7.57 5.18 22.01
N LYS A 57 7.74 4.33 20.99
CA LYS A 57 6.84 3.19 20.75
C LYS A 57 6.78 2.27 21.98
N PRO A 58 5.64 1.61 22.23
CA PRO A 58 4.42 1.68 21.43
C PRO A 58 3.50 2.86 21.80
N ASP A 59 3.67 3.43 23.00
CA ASP A 59 2.70 4.32 23.66
C ASP A 59 3.08 5.82 23.59
N ALA A 60 4.08 6.19 22.79
CA ALA A 60 4.62 7.55 22.67
C ALA A 60 5.27 8.06 23.97
N ASP A 61 5.88 7.17 24.74
CA ASP A 61 6.56 7.51 25.98
C ASP A 61 7.67 8.55 25.74
N GLY A 62 7.60 9.68 26.46
CA GLY A 62 8.55 10.79 26.34
C GLY A 62 8.25 11.79 25.22
N TYR A 63 7.08 11.68 24.57
CA TYR A 63 6.68 12.55 23.48
C TYR A 63 5.26 13.11 23.67
N TYR A 64 5.02 14.27 23.08
CA TYR A 64 3.71 14.91 23.04
C TYR A 64 3.39 15.48 21.65
N VAL A 65 2.10 15.73 21.41
CA VAL A 65 1.64 16.43 20.20
C VAL A 65 1.67 17.92 20.44
N TYR A 66 2.61 18.63 19.81
CA TYR A 66 2.67 20.09 19.85
C TYR A 66 1.55 20.73 19.02
N ARG A 67 1.26 20.15 17.86
CA ARG A 67 0.21 20.65 16.95
C ARG A 67 -0.63 19.51 16.41
N GLY A 68 -1.94 19.57 16.61
CA GLY A 68 -2.89 18.56 16.14
C GLY A 68 -3.37 18.75 14.69
N PHE A 69 -4.16 17.79 14.22
CA PHE A 69 -4.86 17.88 12.94
C PHE A 69 -5.92 18.99 12.97
N THR A 70 -6.03 19.75 11.88
CA THR A 70 -7.08 20.75 11.65
C THR A 70 -7.53 20.70 10.19
N GLN A 71 -8.85 20.59 9.95
CA GLN A 71 -9.40 20.62 8.59
C GLN A 71 -9.02 21.93 7.88
N ASN A 72 -8.66 21.81 6.60
CA ASN A 72 -8.19 22.90 5.74
C ASN A 72 -6.95 23.63 6.26
N GLY A 73 -6.23 23.06 7.24
CA GLY A 73 -5.03 23.62 7.83
C GLY A 73 -3.93 22.55 7.93
N HIS A 74 -3.59 22.20 9.16
CA HIS A 74 -2.60 21.18 9.49
C HIS A 74 -3.12 19.75 9.27
N LEU A 75 -2.53 19.02 8.33
CA LEU A 75 -3.09 17.74 7.82
C LEU A 75 -2.54 16.49 8.52
N GLY A 76 -1.95 16.70 9.69
CA GLY A 76 -1.37 15.67 10.53
C GLY A 76 -1.15 16.18 11.94
N GLU A 77 -0.22 15.54 12.64
CA GLU A 77 0.23 15.93 13.97
C GLU A 77 1.73 16.21 13.95
N ASP A 78 2.15 17.24 14.67
CA ASP A 78 3.56 17.53 14.92
C ASP A 78 3.90 16.98 16.31
N TRP A 79 4.80 16.01 16.36
CA TRP A 79 5.25 15.31 17.56
C TRP A 79 6.63 15.80 18.00
N ASN A 80 6.78 16.02 19.30
CA ASN A 80 7.98 16.55 19.95
C ASN A 80 8.35 15.73 21.18
N GLY A 81 9.64 15.66 21.48
CA GLY A 81 10.14 15.07 22.73
C GLY A 81 10.06 16.04 23.91
N ASP A 82 9.95 15.48 25.12
CA ASP A 82 9.80 16.26 26.37
C ASP A 82 11.03 17.08 26.77
N GLY A 83 12.19 16.83 26.15
CA GLY A 83 13.46 17.48 26.50
C GLY A 83 13.60 18.94 26.05
N GLY A 84 12.68 19.44 25.20
CA GLY A 84 12.66 20.81 24.71
C GLY A 84 13.75 21.16 23.68
N GLY A 85 13.58 22.30 23.02
CA GLY A 85 14.52 22.78 22.01
C GLY A 85 14.59 21.86 20.78
N ASN A 86 15.79 21.34 20.50
CA ASN A 86 16.02 20.32 19.45
C ASN A 86 16.60 19.03 20.06
N SER A 87 16.32 18.75 21.34
CA SER A 87 16.85 17.57 22.04
C SER A 87 16.37 16.25 21.43
N ASP A 88 15.24 16.29 20.72
CA ASP A 88 14.62 15.21 19.97
C ASP A 88 15.15 15.09 18.53
N GLU A 89 16.06 15.96 18.07
CA GLU A 89 16.69 15.84 16.75
C GLU A 89 17.53 14.56 16.66
N GLY A 90 17.12 13.61 15.80
CA GLY A 90 17.79 12.33 15.63
C GLY A 90 17.10 11.17 16.33
N ASP A 91 16.04 11.43 17.10
CA ASP A 91 15.25 10.38 17.74
C ASP A 91 14.69 9.39 16.72
N PRO A 92 14.59 8.10 17.07
CA PRO A 92 14.13 7.08 16.16
C PRO A 92 12.64 7.25 15.83
N ILE A 93 12.31 7.19 14.55
CA ILE A 93 10.94 7.17 14.04
C ILE A 93 10.61 5.78 13.56
N TYR A 94 9.46 5.26 13.99
CA TYR A 94 9.06 3.88 13.80
C TYR A 94 7.88 3.77 12.85
N SER A 95 7.84 2.70 12.06
CA SER A 95 6.65 2.32 11.30
C SER A 95 5.53 1.96 12.28
N ILE A 96 4.37 2.60 12.12
CA ILE A 96 3.23 2.37 13.02
C ILE A 96 2.66 0.95 12.92
N ALA A 97 2.89 0.25 11.81
CA ALA A 97 2.36 -1.09 11.55
C ALA A 97 3.15 -1.80 10.44
N ASN A 98 2.88 -3.09 10.21
CA ASN A 98 3.39 -3.78 9.02
C ASN A 98 2.92 -3.06 7.75
N GLY A 99 3.77 -2.98 6.73
CA GLY A 99 3.42 -2.29 5.49
C GLY A 99 4.48 -2.35 4.41
N ILE A 100 4.25 -1.56 3.36
CA ILE A 100 5.15 -1.38 2.23
C ILE A 100 5.44 0.11 2.03
N VAL A 101 6.71 0.46 1.88
CA VAL A 101 7.12 1.84 1.58
C VAL A 101 6.69 2.19 0.15
N VAL A 102 5.83 3.19 0.00
CA VAL A 102 5.32 3.67 -1.29
C VAL A 102 5.91 5.04 -1.69
N PHE A 103 6.70 5.65 -0.82
CA PHE A 103 7.48 6.86 -1.09
C PHE A 103 8.65 6.94 -0.09
N SER A 104 9.86 7.28 -0.55
CA SER A 104 11.00 7.57 0.34
C SER A 104 12.00 8.50 -0.35
N GLU A 105 11.77 9.81 -0.27
CA GLU A 105 12.57 10.80 -0.99
C GLU A 105 12.82 12.07 -0.19
N ASP A 106 13.80 12.88 -0.62
CA ASP A 106 13.91 14.27 -0.18
C ASP A 106 12.99 15.10 -1.07
N TYR A 107 11.81 15.41 -0.54
CA TYR A 107 10.81 16.19 -1.27
C TYR A 107 11.10 17.70 -1.22
N LYS A 108 12.16 18.13 -0.51
CA LYS A 108 12.58 19.54 -0.41
C LYS A 108 11.42 20.41 0.05
N ALA A 109 11.28 21.63 -0.46
CA ALA A 109 10.07 22.48 -0.39
C ALA A 109 9.26 22.39 0.92
N GLY A 110 9.85 22.81 2.05
CA GLY A 110 9.20 22.79 3.36
C GLY A 110 9.01 21.40 3.98
N TRP A 111 9.25 20.31 3.25
CA TRP A 111 9.12 18.93 3.73
C TRP A 111 10.44 18.30 4.14
N GLY A 112 11.46 18.42 3.29
CA GLY A 112 12.72 17.70 3.44
C GLY A 112 12.53 16.21 3.18
N ASN A 113 13.19 15.36 3.97
CA ASN A 113 13.05 13.92 3.83
C ASN A 113 11.67 13.44 4.28
N VAL A 114 11.03 12.65 3.42
CA VAL A 114 9.69 12.10 3.65
C VAL A 114 9.67 10.61 3.34
N VAL A 115 8.96 9.85 4.18
CA VAL A 115 8.59 8.46 3.94
C VAL A 115 7.07 8.35 3.94
N ILE A 116 6.49 7.57 3.03
CA ILE A 116 5.08 7.16 3.07
C ILE A 116 5.02 5.64 3.05
N ILE A 117 4.26 5.06 3.99
CA ILE A 117 4.11 3.61 4.15
C ILE A 117 2.63 3.27 4.01
N ARG A 118 2.34 2.31 3.15
CA ARG A 118 0.99 1.78 2.97
C ARG A 118 0.77 0.56 3.83
N HIS A 119 -0.31 0.58 4.58
CA HIS A 119 -0.72 -0.49 5.48
C HIS A 119 -2.01 -1.12 4.97
N ALA A 120 -2.03 -2.44 4.91
CA ALA A 120 -3.25 -3.21 4.75
C ALA A 120 -3.65 -3.75 6.13
N TYR A 121 -4.92 -3.62 6.50
CA TYR A 121 -5.40 -4.07 7.80
C TYR A 121 -6.82 -4.59 7.70
N ARG A 122 -7.23 -5.45 8.63
CA ARG A 122 -8.63 -5.90 8.69
C ARG A 122 -9.45 -4.88 9.47
N GLY A 123 -10.39 -4.23 8.78
CA GLY A 123 -11.33 -3.30 9.37
C GLY A 123 -12.37 -3.99 10.25
N LYS A 124 -13.16 -3.20 10.97
CA LYS A 124 -14.23 -3.69 11.87
C LYS A 124 -15.33 -4.45 11.13
N SER A 125 -15.53 -4.14 9.85
CA SER A 125 -16.45 -4.85 8.95
C SER A 125 -15.97 -6.25 8.57
N GLY A 126 -14.73 -6.60 8.92
CA GLY A 126 -14.05 -7.80 8.44
C GLY A 126 -13.47 -7.65 7.04
N GLN A 127 -13.66 -6.52 6.36
CA GLN A 127 -13.02 -6.27 5.06
C GLN A 127 -11.57 -5.81 5.22
N ILE A 128 -10.81 -5.91 4.15
CA ILE A 128 -9.44 -5.41 4.10
C ILE A 128 -9.50 -3.94 3.72
N GLU A 129 -8.98 -3.12 4.61
CA GLU A 129 -8.89 -1.68 4.46
C GLU A 129 -7.43 -1.29 4.28
N PHE A 130 -7.21 -0.09 3.74
CA PHE A 130 -5.90 0.45 3.46
C PHE A 130 -5.78 1.86 3.99
N VAL A 131 -4.58 2.20 4.44
CA VAL A 131 -4.26 3.55 4.89
C VAL A 131 -2.78 3.83 4.59
N ASP A 132 -2.46 5.07 4.28
CA ASP A 132 -1.08 5.53 4.16
C ASP A 132 -0.69 6.31 5.43
N SER A 133 0.47 6.02 5.99
CA SER A 133 1.12 6.84 7.01
C SER A 133 2.26 7.63 6.39
N LEU A 134 2.29 8.95 6.63
CA LEU A 134 3.36 9.84 6.19
C LEU A 134 4.23 10.25 7.37
N TYR A 135 5.54 10.21 7.17
CA TYR A 135 6.57 10.65 8.11
C TYR A 135 7.38 11.76 7.44
N GLY A 136 7.17 13.00 7.86
CA GLY A 136 7.79 14.20 7.30
C GLY A 136 8.91 14.77 8.17
N HIS A 137 9.66 15.71 7.60
CA HIS A 137 10.75 16.44 8.25
C HIS A 137 11.89 15.58 8.78
N LEU A 138 12.04 14.35 8.28
CA LEU A 138 13.03 13.41 8.77
C LEU A 138 14.46 13.95 8.55
N LYS A 139 15.37 13.64 9.47
CA LYS A 139 16.80 13.90 9.29
C LYS A 139 17.45 12.83 8.42
N VAL A 140 17.08 11.57 8.63
CA VAL A 140 17.52 10.41 7.86
C VAL A 140 16.32 9.56 7.48
N ARG A 141 16.27 9.06 6.24
CA ARG A 141 15.39 7.94 5.83
C ARG A 141 16.18 6.65 5.94
N SER A 142 15.67 5.67 6.66
CA SER A 142 16.32 4.36 6.86
C SER A 142 15.70 3.26 6.00
N VAL A 143 14.78 3.63 5.11
CA VAL A 143 14.05 2.70 4.24
C VAL A 143 13.94 3.24 2.82
N GLN A 144 13.75 2.34 1.86
CA GLN A 144 13.70 2.65 0.43
C GLN A 144 12.32 2.34 -0.17
N LEU A 145 12.00 2.94 -1.31
CA LEU A 145 10.78 2.67 -2.06
C LEU A 145 10.66 1.16 -2.35
N GLY A 146 9.48 0.58 -2.10
CA GLY A 146 9.22 -0.86 -2.31
C GLY A 146 9.69 -1.77 -1.17
N GLN A 147 10.33 -1.24 -0.14
CA GLN A 147 10.73 -2.03 1.03
C GLN A 147 9.51 -2.42 1.88
N GLN A 148 9.39 -3.70 2.24
CA GLN A 148 8.45 -4.13 3.28
C GLN A 148 9.01 -3.79 4.66
N VAL A 149 8.15 -3.33 5.55
CA VAL A 149 8.50 -2.94 6.92
C VAL A 149 7.60 -3.64 7.93
N TYR A 150 8.13 -3.84 9.13
CA TYR A 150 7.39 -4.40 10.25
C TYR A 150 6.93 -3.32 11.23
N ARG A 151 5.84 -3.60 11.96
CA ARG A 151 5.38 -2.76 13.08
C ARG A 151 6.52 -2.50 14.06
N GLY A 152 6.77 -1.23 14.36
CA GLY A 152 7.84 -0.81 15.25
C GLY A 152 9.25 -0.85 14.64
N GLN A 153 9.41 -1.13 13.35
CA GLN A 153 10.71 -1.01 12.66
C GLN A 153 11.10 0.46 12.54
N VAL A 154 12.38 0.80 12.75
CA VAL A 154 12.89 2.16 12.51
C VAL A 154 12.84 2.45 11.00
N VAL A 155 12.22 3.57 10.63
CA VAL A 155 12.07 4.02 9.23
C VAL A 155 12.83 5.31 8.95
N GLY A 156 13.30 5.99 9.99
CA GLY A 156 14.07 7.21 9.89
C GLY A 156 14.36 7.78 11.26
N THR A 157 14.86 9.01 11.27
CA THR A 157 15.09 9.77 12.50
C THR A 157 14.45 11.13 12.41
N MET A 158 14.00 11.66 13.55
CA MET A 158 13.38 12.98 13.66
C MET A 158 14.35 14.06 13.16
N GLY A 159 13.81 15.08 12.52
CA GLY A 159 14.61 16.14 11.92
C GLY A 159 13.89 17.49 11.95
N ARG A 160 14.35 18.38 11.07
CA ARG A 160 14.04 19.82 11.10
C ARG A 160 13.59 20.35 9.74
N GLY A 161 13.11 19.45 8.88
CA GLY A 161 12.81 19.74 7.49
C GLY A 161 14.05 20.12 6.67
N PRO A 162 13.86 20.71 5.48
CA PRO A 162 14.98 21.12 4.64
C PRO A 162 15.73 22.29 5.29
N TYR A 163 17.06 22.32 5.14
CA TYR A 163 17.93 23.40 5.65
C TYR A 163 17.75 23.77 7.14
N ARG A 164 17.25 22.84 7.97
CA ARG A 164 16.99 23.05 9.40
C ARG A 164 16.03 24.20 9.69
N MET A 165 15.08 24.45 8.79
CA MET A 165 14.13 25.56 8.85
C MET A 165 13.17 25.50 10.05
N TYR A 166 12.94 24.32 10.63
CA TYR A 166 12.07 24.15 11.79
C TYR A 166 12.86 23.81 13.06
N THR A 167 12.21 23.95 14.21
CA THR A 167 12.60 23.20 15.42
C THR A 167 12.40 21.71 15.15
N ALA A 168 13.15 20.85 15.82
CA ALA A 168 13.01 19.42 15.63
C ALA A 168 11.58 18.97 15.99
N HIS A 169 10.98 18.17 15.11
CA HIS A 169 9.69 17.53 15.31
C HIS A 169 9.49 16.48 14.21
N LEU A 170 8.57 15.53 14.45
CA LEU A 170 8.02 14.68 13.39
C LEU A 170 6.69 15.27 12.94
N HIS A 171 6.54 15.54 11.64
CA HIS A 171 5.21 15.74 11.04
C HIS A 171 4.64 14.40 10.59
N PHE A 172 3.50 14.00 11.14
CA PHE A 172 2.92 12.68 10.94
C PHE A 172 1.48 12.76 10.45
N GLU A 173 1.17 12.14 9.31
CA GLU A 173 -0.19 12.10 8.77
C GLU A 173 -0.70 10.66 8.62
N ILE A 174 -2.02 10.48 8.70
CA ILE A 174 -2.71 9.25 8.32
C ILE A 174 -3.75 9.57 7.24
N ARG A 175 -3.59 8.97 6.06
CA ARG A 175 -4.34 9.29 4.84
C ARG A 175 -5.23 8.12 4.42
N LYS A 176 -6.51 8.41 4.24
CA LYS A 176 -7.54 7.47 3.75
C LYS A 176 -7.42 7.22 2.26
N ASP A 177 -7.23 8.31 1.52
CA ASP A 177 -7.16 8.25 0.07
C ASP A 177 -5.73 7.94 -0.37
N LEU A 178 -5.54 6.72 -0.86
CA LEU A 178 -4.27 6.17 -1.34
C LEU A 178 -3.69 6.93 -2.54
N ARG A 179 -4.44 7.84 -3.15
CA ARG A 179 -3.96 8.67 -4.26
C ARG A 179 -3.20 9.90 -3.77
N VAL A 180 -3.37 10.26 -2.50
CA VAL A 180 -2.72 11.42 -1.87
C VAL A 180 -1.25 11.11 -1.65
N GLY A 181 -0.43 11.43 -2.66
CA GLY A 181 1.02 11.50 -2.56
C GLY A 181 1.48 12.84 -2.00
N MET A 182 2.63 13.34 -2.44
CA MET A 182 3.13 14.65 -1.98
C MET A 182 2.44 15.86 -2.60
N HIS A 183 1.73 15.68 -3.73
CA HIS A 183 0.86 16.71 -4.32
C HIS A 183 -0.51 16.78 -3.62
N ARG A 184 -0.49 16.97 -2.30
CA ARG A 184 -1.69 16.93 -1.45
C ARG A 184 -2.70 18.06 -1.74
N ASP A 185 -2.27 19.14 -2.38
CA ASP A 185 -3.12 20.30 -2.68
C ASP A 185 -4.23 20.01 -3.70
N PHE A 186 -4.14 18.92 -4.47
CA PHE A 186 -5.20 18.47 -5.37
C PHE A 186 -6.33 17.69 -4.69
N TYR A 187 -6.24 17.48 -3.37
CA TYR A 187 -7.18 16.64 -2.63
C TYR A 187 -7.85 17.43 -1.50
N PRO A 188 -9.11 17.09 -1.13
CA PRO A 188 -9.79 17.74 -0.02
C PRO A 188 -8.99 17.62 1.29
N LYS A 189 -8.78 18.74 1.96
CA LYS A 189 -8.01 18.85 3.21
C LYS A 189 -8.87 18.56 4.44
N THR A 190 -9.71 17.53 4.38
CA THR A 190 -10.77 17.26 5.36
C THR A 190 -10.75 15.81 5.85
N TYR A 191 -11.67 15.49 6.77
CA TYR A 191 -11.82 14.13 7.30
C TYR A 191 -12.28 13.11 6.26
N THR A 192 -12.64 13.50 5.04
CA THR A 192 -12.91 12.53 3.97
C THR A 192 -11.62 11.91 3.42
N THR A 193 -10.50 12.64 3.53
CA THR A 193 -9.21 12.28 2.94
C THR A 193 -8.18 11.89 4.00
N TYR A 194 -8.30 12.45 5.21
CA TYR A 194 -7.36 12.24 6.31
C TYR A 194 -8.08 11.66 7.53
N HIS A 195 -7.32 10.95 8.36
CA HIS A 195 -7.69 10.67 9.74
C HIS A 195 -7.00 11.67 10.68
N SER A 196 -7.64 11.92 11.83
CA SER A 196 -6.89 12.36 13.02
C SER A 196 -5.97 11.19 13.44
N PRO A 197 -4.63 11.35 13.45
CA PRO A 197 -3.72 10.23 13.63
C PRO A 197 -3.90 9.49 14.96
N ARG A 198 -3.90 10.18 16.10
CA ARG A 198 -4.14 9.54 17.42
C ARG A 198 -5.47 8.82 17.48
N THR A 199 -6.55 9.45 17.02
CA THR A 199 -7.89 8.84 17.02
C THR A 199 -7.92 7.55 16.19
N PHE A 200 -7.23 7.52 15.05
CA PHE A 200 -7.10 6.30 14.25
C PHE A 200 -6.27 5.24 14.99
N ILE A 201 -5.09 5.59 15.50
CA ILE A 201 -4.19 4.65 16.18
C ILE A 201 -4.87 4.04 17.41
N GLU A 202 -5.48 4.86 18.27
CA GLU A 202 -6.20 4.43 19.48
C GLU A 202 -7.32 3.44 19.15
N ALA A 203 -8.06 3.69 18.06
CA ALA A 203 -9.13 2.79 17.62
C ALA A 203 -8.63 1.47 17.01
N HIS A 204 -7.34 1.36 16.67
CA HIS A 204 -6.75 0.21 15.98
C HIS A 204 -5.46 -0.30 16.63
N ARG A 205 -5.23 -0.07 17.93
CA ARG A 205 -4.04 -0.55 18.66
C ARG A 205 -3.85 -2.06 18.56
N ARG A 206 -4.96 -2.80 18.53
CA ARG A 206 -5.01 -4.26 18.45
C ARG A 206 -5.99 -4.68 17.37
N LEU A 207 -5.50 -5.40 16.38
CA LEU A 207 -6.28 -6.01 15.31
C LEU A 207 -6.09 -7.53 15.36
N ARG A 208 -6.95 -8.24 14.62
CA ARG A 208 -6.81 -9.68 14.47
C ARG A 208 -5.47 -9.97 13.77
N PHE A 209 -4.62 -10.74 14.44
CA PHE A 209 -3.40 -11.25 13.82
C PHE A 209 -3.72 -12.26 12.72
N GLU A 210 -3.11 -12.07 11.55
CA GLU A 210 -3.20 -12.97 10.41
C GLU A 210 -1.83 -13.07 9.74
N ASN A 211 -1.20 -14.23 9.81
CA ASN A 211 0.09 -14.48 9.19
C ASN A 211 -0.06 -14.81 7.69
N ARG A 212 -0.59 -13.86 6.91
CA ARG A 212 -0.73 -13.99 5.46
C ARG A 212 -0.33 -12.73 4.73
N LEU A 213 0.19 -12.91 3.51
CA LEU A 213 0.44 -11.81 2.59
C LEU A 213 -0.86 -11.37 1.94
N MET A 214 -1.01 -10.07 1.78
CA MET A 214 -2.17 -9.45 1.15
C MET A 214 -1.75 -8.61 -0.04
N ARG A 215 -2.60 -8.62 -1.06
CA ARG A 215 -2.43 -7.78 -2.23
C ARG A 215 -2.70 -6.32 -1.86
N VAL A 216 -1.66 -5.49 -1.91
CA VAL A 216 -1.67 -4.08 -1.56
C VAL A 216 -1.52 -3.25 -2.82
N PRO A 217 -2.42 -2.29 -3.11
CA PRO A 217 -2.27 -1.42 -4.27
C PRO A 217 -1.02 -0.54 -4.10
N ILE A 218 -0.28 -0.29 -5.17
CA ILE A 218 0.88 0.61 -5.25
C ILE A 218 0.76 1.46 -6.53
N ASN A 219 1.67 2.41 -6.73
CA ASN A 219 1.66 3.29 -7.92
C ASN A 219 0.36 4.09 -8.08
N THR A 220 -0.29 4.44 -6.97
CA THR A 220 -1.61 5.09 -6.94
C THR A 220 -1.54 6.61 -6.96
N PHE A 221 -0.35 7.20 -6.79
CA PHE A 221 -0.17 8.64 -6.88
C PHE A 221 -0.26 9.11 -8.35
N LEU A 222 -0.59 10.38 -8.57
CA LEU A 222 -0.72 10.96 -9.92
C LEU A 222 0.49 10.65 -10.81
N LYS A 223 0.28 10.40 -12.11
CA LYS A 223 1.34 10.02 -13.08
C LYS A 223 2.49 11.03 -13.17
N SER A 224 2.26 12.29 -12.85
CA SER A 224 3.29 13.34 -12.77
C SER A 224 4.22 13.17 -11.56
N ASN A 225 3.88 12.30 -10.61
CA ASN A 225 4.73 11.93 -9.49
C ASN A 225 5.82 10.95 -9.99
N PRO A 226 7.11 11.29 -9.90
CA PRO A 226 8.20 10.45 -10.41
C PRO A 226 8.38 9.12 -9.65
N ASN A 227 7.69 8.93 -8.52
CA ASN A 227 7.92 7.81 -7.60
C ASN A 227 7.04 6.59 -7.89
N LYS A 228 7.23 5.99 -9.07
CA LYS A 228 6.63 4.69 -9.40
C LYS A 228 7.56 3.56 -8.96
N VAL A 229 6.99 2.60 -8.25
CA VAL A 229 7.59 1.29 -8.03
C VAL A 229 7.48 0.51 -9.34
N PHE A 230 8.59 0.31 -10.03
CA PHE A 230 8.65 -0.62 -11.15
C PHE A 230 9.04 -1.99 -10.62
N THR A 231 8.25 -3.01 -10.95
CA THR A 231 8.64 -4.41 -10.83
C THR A 231 9.35 -4.81 -12.12
N ASP A 232 10.22 -5.82 -12.05
CA ASP A 232 10.86 -6.39 -13.23
C ASP A 232 9.83 -6.74 -14.32
N VAL A 233 10.24 -6.66 -15.59
CA VAL A 233 9.43 -7.15 -16.71
C VAL A 233 9.22 -8.64 -16.48
N ILE A 234 7.97 -9.08 -16.42
CA ILE A 234 7.67 -10.49 -16.62
C ILE A 234 7.41 -10.63 -18.11
N GLU A 235 8.29 -11.32 -18.83
CA GLU A 235 7.99 -11.80 -20.18
C GLU A 235 6.83 -12.80 -20.05
N VAL A 236 5.63 -12.36 -20.41
CA VAL A 236 4.47 -13.24 -20.46
C VAL A 236 4.50 -13.94 -21.83
N PRO A 237 4.58 -15.27 -21.90
CA PRO A 237 4.54 -15.99 -23.17
C PRO A 237 3.27 -15.63 -23.96
N GLU A 238 3.38 -15.53 -25.28
CA GLU A 238 2.26 -15.23 -26.18
C GLU A 238 1.17 -16.31 -26.01
N MET A 239 0.05 -15.95 -25.37
CA MET A 239 -1.08 -16.86 -25.16
C MET A 239 -1.79 -17.09 -26.49
N MET A 240 -1.53 -18.23 -27.13
CA MET A 240 -2.29 -18.71 -28.28
C MET A 240 -3.75 -18.95 -27.86
N VAL A 241 -4.68 -18.24 -28.49
CA VAL A 241 -6.13 -18.42 -28.25
C VAL A 241 -6.51 -19.85 -28.67
N GLY A 242 -6.85 -20.70 -27.71
CA GLY A 242 -7.41 -22.02 -27.97
C GLY A 242 -6.89 -23.17 -27.11
N SER A 243 -5.86 -22.99 -26.28
CA SER A 243 -5.40 -24.04 -25.38
C SER A 243 -5.40 -23.58 -23.92
N THR A 244 -6.34 -24.09 -23.12
CA THR A 244 -6.18 -24.09 -21.66
C THR A 244 -5.12 -25.11 -21.29
N VAL A 245 -3.86 -24.79 -21.53
CA VAL A 245 -2.77 -25.52 -20.90
C VAL A 245 -2.59 -24.89 -19.54
N ARG A 246 -2.95 -25.65 -18.50
CA ARG A 246 -2.57 -25.32 -17.12
C ARG A 246 -1.05 -25.14 -17.14
N PRO A 247 -0.50 -24.00 -16.70
CA PRO A 247 0.96 -23.86 -16.63
C PRO A 247 1.50 -25.05 -15.83
N GLU A 248 2.41 -25.80 -16.43
CA GLU A 248 3.14 -26.83 -15.68
C GLU A 248 3.93 -26.09 -14.61
N VAL A 249 3.60 -26.40 -13.36
CA VAL A 249 4.37 -25.93 -12.22
C VAL A 249 5.74 -26.59 -12.36
N PRO A 250 6.84 -25.82 -12.39
CA PRO A 250 8.19 -26.38 -12.41
C PRO A 250 8.31 -27.45 -11.32
N GLU A 251 8.95 -28.59 -11.59
CA GLU A 251 9.03 -29.72 -10.64
C GLU A 251 9.55 -29.26 -9.26
N GLU A 252 10.47 -28.29 -9.27
CA GLU A 252 11.03 -27.63 -8.07
C GLU A 252 9.97 -26.91 -7.19
N LEU A 253 8.89 -26.40 -7.79
CA LEU A 253 7.78 -25.76 -7.07
C LEU A 253 6.70 -26.76 -6.65
N VAL A 254 6.59 -27.90 -7.33
CA VAL A 254 5.68 -28.98 -6.93
C VAL A 254 6.17 -29.60 -5.61
N GLU A 255 7.47 -29.86 -5.48
CA GLU A 255 8.07 -30.38 -4.24
C GLU A 255 7.84 -29.46 -3.04
N VAL A 256 7.92 -28.13 -3.25
CA VAL A 256 7.67 -27.14 -2.18
C VAL A 256 6.19 -27.11 -1.79
N ILE A 257 5.28 -27.19 -2.76
CA ILE A 257 3.84 -27.20 -2.50
C ILE A 257 3.42 -28.50 -1.79
N GLU A 258 3.99 -29.64 -2.17
CA GLU A 258 3.73 -30.92 -1.51
C GLU A 258 4.34 -30.97 -0.10
N ALA A 259 5.54 -30.41 0.09
CA ALA A 259 6.17 -30.28 1.41
C ALA A 259 5.41 -29.35 2.37
N GLU A 260 4.73 -28.31 1.85
CA GLU A 260 3.88 -27.40 2.65
C GLU A 260 2.47 -27.96 2.88
N ALA A 261 1.97 -28.83 2.00
CA ALA A 261 0.66 -29.46 2.12
C ALA A 261 0.64 -30.66 3.08
N ASP A 262 1.77 -31.33 3.31
CA ASP A 262 1.89 -32.49 4.21
C ASP A 262 2.17 -32.12 5.68
N VAL A 263 1.52 -31.07 6.18
CA VAL A 263 1.45 -30.80 7.63
C VAL A 263 0.13 -31.34 8.17
N THR A 264 -0.06 -32.65 8.05
CA THR A 264 -1.15 -33.38 8.72
C THR A 264 -0.66 -34.51 9.64
N ALA A 265 0.33 -34.23 10.49
CA ALA A 265 0.51 -34.94 11.77
C ALA A 265 1.58 -34.24 12.64
N ALA A 266 1.24 -33.16 13.33
CA ALA A 266 2.07 -32.65 14.42
C ALA A 266 1.32 -32.79 15.75
N THR A 267 1.44 -33.97 16.37
CA THR A 267 1.31 -34.11 17.82
C THR A 267 2.44 -33.36 18.52
N PRO A 268 2.20 -32.76 19.70
CA PRO A 268 3.16 -31.85 20.31
C PRO A 268 4.14 -32.61 21.21
N GLU A 269 5.34 -32.92 20.73
CA GLU A 269 6.44 -33.30 21.63
C GLU A 269 7.78 -32.63 21.28
N LYS A 270 8.20 -31.79 22.24
CA LYS A 270 9.55 -31.35 22.60
C LYS A 270 10.66 -31.64 21.59
N THR A 271 10.97 -30.65 20.76
CA THR A 271 12.28 -30.55 20.12
C THR A 271 12.99 -29.30 20.62
N LYS A 272 14.06 -29.52 21.40
CA LYS A 272 15.02 -28.50 21.80
C LYS A 272 15.51 -27.72 20.58
N SER A 273 15.56 -26.39 20.71
CA SER A 273 15.87 -25.52 19.58
C SER A 273 17.30 -25.76 19.07
N PHE A 274 17.50 -25.49 17.79
CA PHE A 274 18.78 -25.58 17.08
C PHE A 274 19.92 -24.81 17.78
N PHE A 275 19.59 -23.80 18.60
CA PHE A 275 20.55 -23.04 19.41
C PHE A 275 21.12 -23.83 20.61
N GLU A 276 20.37 -24.75 21.22
CA GLU A 276 20.88 -25.60 22.31
C GLU A 276 21.85 -26.69 21.81
N LYS A 277 21.79 -27.05 20.52
CA LYS A 277 22.72 -28.03 19.91
C LYS A 277 24.07 -27.43 19.49
N LEU A 278 24.17 -26.11 19.40
CA LEU A 278 25.37 -25.43 18.88
C LEU A 278 26.33 -24.91 19.96
N PHE A 279 25.90 -24.79 21.22
CA PHE A 279 26.71 -24.18 22.28
C PHE A 279 26.62 -24.86 23.66
N GLY A 280 26.09 -26.09 23.75
CA GLY A 280 26.00 -26.84 25.01
C GLY A 280 27.10 -27.88 25.16
N ASN A 281 28.13 -27.56 25.95
CA ASN A 281 28.97 -28.52 26.69
C ASN A 281 28.85 -28.17 28.17
#